data_AF-A0A0E3QMI5-F1
#
_entry.id   AF-A0A0E3QMI5-F1
#
_cell.length_a   1.000
_cell.length_b   1.000
_cell.length_c   1.000
_cell.angle_alpha   90.00
_cell.angle_beta   90.00
_cell.angle_gamma   90.00
#
_symmetry.space_group_name_H-M   'P 1'
#
loop_
_entity.id
_entity.type
_entity.pdbx_description
1 polymer ?
#
loop_
_entity_poly.entity_id
_entity_poly.type
_entity_poly.pdbx_seq_one_letter_code
_entity_poly.pdbx_strand_id
1 'polypeptide(L)'
;MKRNKIGTGMIVLTMLMVGIMLMPSAMASTEKQQTIQVEDAAQLKIEALEAKIGEKGMQKVADYLALQASLPDVVKCMPFRGLAFAATDPESQAIKMTYIDNFDVSKKEKKRYKAGLQDIWGRYPDQITKDDYAFMSELGPMIEEEALREHSVVGIKWATDNHPDFAYYACDGSAYRNYASSAADDPDDDGFELPLYRYYNHYWDADWNIGGAPGRCDGFAGTAQIWVANGLMADAHHDFGLASHYLSDTGNPFHSSGAVDQIGNFLDNLFNSNNHDLYEGYICDEWNTGSTYEFGEYVSSNTRAITVTDPEQATKDNADFSAQYFDYIWDKINNNPQTFDTDIYVAYYTAQCVRQTAKYNHGLYDYIM
;
A
#
# COMPACT_ATOMS: atom_id res chain seq x y z
N MET A 1 13.95 -69.72 -37.88
CA MET A 1 13.37 -70.97 -38.41
C MET A 1 14.02 -72.16 -37.70
N LYS A 2 13.22 -73.15 -37.22
CA LYS A 2 13.46 -74.30 -36.30
C LYS A 2 12.79 -74.08 -34.92
N ARG A 3 11.51 -74.49 -34.74
CA ARG A 3 10.95 -75.78 -34.22
C ARG A 3 11.35 -76.04 -32.74
N ASN A 4 10.51 -76.45 -31.77
CA ASN A 4 9.12 -76.95 -31.71
C ASN A 4 8.70 -77.19 -30.23
N LYS A 5 7.39 -77.48 -30.04
CA LYS A 5 6.66 -78.23 -28.97
C LYS A 5 5.84 -77.34 -28.00
N ILE A 6 4.49 -77.29 -28.02
CA ILE A 6 3.42 -78.31 -27.77
C ILE A 6 3.65 -78.99 -26.40
N GLY A 7 2.75 -79.03 -25.41
CA GLY A 7 1.32 -78.71 -25.25
C GLY A 7 0.83 -79.35 -23.92
N THR A 8 -0.50 -79.47 -23.73
CA THR A 8 -1.25 -80.15 -22.62
C THR A 8 -1.37 -79.34 -21.32
N GLY A 9 -2.53 -79.14 -20.66
CA GLY A 9 -3.88 -79.66 -20.83
C GLY A 9 -4.43 -80.23 -19.50
N MET A 10 -5.07 -79.36 -18.70
CA MET A 10 -6.23 -79.58 -17.80
C MET A 10 -6.17 -80.51 -16.55
N ILE A 11 -7.05 -80.18 -15.58
CA ILE A 11 -7.61 -80.92 -14.40
C ILE A 11 -6.70 -80.97 -13.14
N VAL A 12 -7.05 -80.70 -11.86
CA VAL A 12 -8.28 -80.85 -11.04
C VAL A 12 -8.28 -79.87 -9.84
N LEU A 13 -9.41 -79.20 -9.66
CA LEU A 13 -10.18 -78.85 -8.45
C LEU A 13 -9.67 -79.14 -7.01
N THR A 14 -10.09 -78.23 -6.10
CA THR A 14 -10.43 -78.38 -4.66
C THR A 14 -9.34 -78.50 -3.59
N MET A 15 -9.09 -77.41 -2.86
CA MET A 15 -9.26 -77.38 -1.39
C MET A 15 -9.65 -75.98 -0.93
N LEU A 16 -10.91 -75.89 -0.51
CA LEU A 16 -11.55 -74.75 0.14
C LEU A 16 -11.48 -75.04 1.64
N MET A 17 -10.75 -74.25 2.43
CA MET A 17 -11.04 -74.05 3.85
C MET A 17 -10.33 -72.81 4.41
N VAL A 18 -11.17 -71.85 4.78
CA VAL A 18 -11.10 -71.02 6.00
C VAL A 18 -9.93 -70.04 6.12
N GLY A 19 -10.23 -68.81 5.69
CA GLY A 19 -9.46 -67.62 6.02
C GLY A 19 -10.25 -66.36 5.64
N ILE A 20 -11.47 -66.23 6.15
CA ILE A 20 -12.21 -64.95 6.08
C ILE A 20 -11.45 -63.99 7.02
N MET A 21 -10.43 -63.31 6.48
CA MET A 21 -9.94 -62.09 7.06
C MET A 21 -10.78 -60.95 6.48
N LEU A 22 -11.58 -60.38 7.37
CA LEU A 22 -12.28 -59.11 7.25
C LEU A 22 -11.37 -58.10 6.53
N MET A 23 -11.72 -57.73 5.30
CA MET A 23 -11.19 -56.50 4.73
C MET A 23 -11.83 -55.34 5.51
N PRO A 24 -11.05 -54.47 6.18
CA PRO A 24 -11.56 -53.16 6.50
C PRO A 24 -11.80 -52.47 5.16
N SER A 25 -13.06 -52.23 4.83
CA SER A 25 -13.42 -51.15 3.93
C SER A 25 -12.91 -49.87 4.57
N ALA A 26 -11.66 -49.51 4.25
CA ALA A 26 -11.15 -48.18 4.51
C ALA A 26 -12.05 -47.26 3.69
N MET A 27 -13.07 -46.70 4.35
CA MET A 27 -13.68 -45.47 3.93
C MET A 27 -12.52 -44.50 3.75
N ALA A 28 -12.27 -44.09 2.51
CA ALA A 28 -11.48 -42.90 2.27
C ALA A 28 -12.26 -41.76 2.93
N SER A 29 -11.93 -41.45 4.19
CA SER A 29 -12.31 -40.18 4.75
C SER A 29 -11.68 -39.14 3.86
N THR A 30 -12.51 -38.37 3.18
CA THR A 30 -12.12 -37.06 2.65
C THR A 30 -11.77 -36.18 3.85
N GLU A 31 -10.59 -36.40 4.42
CA GLU A 31 -9.90 -35.35 5.13
C GLU A 31 -9.66 -34.28 4.08
N LYS A 32 -10.43 -33.19 4.16
CA LYS A 32 -9.99 -31.93 3.57
C LYS A 32 -8.61 -31.71 4.14
N GLN A 33 -7.59 -31.86 3.30
CA GLN A 33 -6.25 -31.39 3.58
C GLN A 33 -6.39 -29.87 3.71
N GLN A 34 -6.71 -29.41 4.92
CA GLN A 34 -6.47 -28.03 5.32
C GLN A 34 -4.95 -27.91 5.21
N THR A 35 -4.48 -27.38 4.09
CA THR A 35 -3.20 -26.68 4.07
C THR A 35 -3.32 -25.62 5.16
N ILE A 36 -2.79 -25.92 6.34
CA ILE A 36 -2.55 -24.92 7.38
C ILE A 36 -1.52 -23.99 6.75
N GLN A 37 -1.98 -22.89 6.14
CA GLN A 37 -1.09 -21.79 5.81
C GLN A 37 -0.54 -21.33 7.14
N VAL A 38 0.76 -21.56 7.37
CA VAL A 38 1.44 -20.98 8.52
C VAL A 38 1.47 -19.47 8.28
N GLU A 39 0.81 -18.72 9.15
CA GLU A 39 0.87 -17.26 9.17
C GLU A 39 2.25 -16.81 9.63
N ASP A 40 2.79 -15.81 8.94
CA ASP A 40 4.02 -15.17 9.39
C ASP A 40 3.73 -14.21 10.54
N ALA A 41 4.78 -13.79 11.24
CA ALA A 41 4.62 -12.93 12.40
C ALA A 41 3.98 -11.57 12.03
N ALA A 42 4.27 -11.04 10.83
CA ALA A 42 3.63 -9.83 10.33
C ALA A 42 2.10 -9.99 10.17
N GLN A 43 1.61 -11.13 9.67
CA GLN A 43 0.18 -11.42 9.60
C GLN A 43 -0.45 -11.54 11.00
N LEU A 44 0.23 -12.20 11.95
CA LEU A 44 -0.25 -12.29 13.34
C LEU A 44 -0.34 -10.90 14.02
N LYS A 45 0.57 -9.96 13.71
CA LYS A 45 0.48 -8.58 14.21
C LYS A 45 -0.75 -7.85 13.65
N ILE A 46 -1.08 -8.05 12.38
CA ILE A 46 -2.32 -7.52 11.78
C ILE A 46 -3.55 -8.07 12.52
N GLU A 47 -3.62 -9.38 12.72
CA GLU A 47 -4.76 -9.99 13.44
C GLU A 47 -4.88 -9.51 14.89
N ALA A 48 -3.76 -9.24 15.55
CA ALA A 48 -3.77 -8.62 16.88
C ALA A 48 -4.35 -7.20 16.85
N LEU A 49 -4.07 -6.40 15.82
CA LEU A 49 -4.73 -5.10 15.61
C LEU A 49 -6.22 -5.27 15.33
N GLU A 50 -6.61 -6.21 14.46
CA GLU A 50 -8.02 -6.50 14.15
C GLU A 50 -8.80 -6.93 15.41
N ALA A 51 -8.17 -7.73 16.28
CA ALA A 51 -8.73 -8.12 17.55
C ALA A 51 -8.91 -6.92 18.51
N LYS A 52 -7.97 -5.96 18.52
CA LYS A 52 -8.09 -4.71 19.30
C LYS A 52 -9.21 -3.81 18.77
N ILE A 53 -9.34 -3.69 17.45
CA ILE A 53 -10.40 -2.94 16.76
C ILE A 53 -11.77 -3.58 17.05
N GLY A 54 -11.81 -4.92 17.07
CA GLY A 54 -13.00 -5.71 17.34
C GLY A 54 -14.00 -5.72 16.18
N GLU A 55 -14.97 -6.64 16.24
CA GLU A 55 -15.92 -6.92 15.15
C GLU A 55 -16.64 -5.68 14.62
N LYS A 56 -17.12 -4.80 15.52
CA LYS A 56 -17.81 -3.57 15.12
C LYS A 56 -16.89 -2.57 14.42
N GLY A 57 -15.63 -2.48 14.85
CA GLY A 57 -14.65 -1.62 14.20
C GLY A 57 -14.23 -2.18 12.84
N MET A 58 -14.07 -3.50 12.75
CA MET A 58 -13.78 -4.18 11.48
C MET A 58 -14.94 -4.08 10.48
N GLN A 59 -16.20 -4.00 10.94
CA GLN A 59 -17.31 -3.66 10.07
C GLN A 59 -17.17 -2.25 9.48
N LYS A 60 -16.71 -1.26 10.26
CA LYS A 60 -16.44 0.09 9.74
C LYS A 60 -15.32 0.11 8.70
N VAL A 61 -14.27 -0.69 8.92
CA VAL A 61 -13.21 -0.89 7.92
C VAL A 61 -13.79 -1.45 6.62
N ALA A 62 -14.63 -2.49 6.72
CA ALA A 62 -15.27 -3.09 5.55
C ALA A 62 -16.20 -2.10 4.82
N ASP A 63 -17.00 -1.34 5.57
CA ASP A 63 -17.90 -0.32 5.01
C ASP A 63 -17.12 0.80 4.32
N TYR A 64 -16.00 1.23 4.92
CA TYR A 64 -15.09 2.21 4.33
C TYR A 64 -14.49 1.70 3.01
N LEU A 65 -13.92 0.49 3.00
CA LEU A 65 -13.33 -0.09 1.79
C LEU A 65 -14.37 -0.32 0.69
N ALA A 66 -15.59 -0.73 1.06
CA ALA A 66 -16.70 -0.86 0.12
C ALA A 66 -17.09 0.50 -0.49
N LEU A 67 -17.11 1.57 0.30
CA LEU A 67 -17.33 2.92 -0.20
C LEU A 67 -16.23 3.32 -1.18
N GLN A 68 -14.96 3.19 -0.80
CA GLN A 68 -13.80 3.55 -1.63
C GLN A 68 -13.80 2.80 -2.97
N ALA A 69 -14.10 1.49 -2.95
CA ALA A 69 -14.22 0.69 -4.17
C ALA A 69 -15.39 1.13 -5.07
N SER A 70 -16.45 1.69 -4.50
CA SER A 70 -17.66 2.14 -5.21
C SER A 70 -17.60 3.58 -5.73
N LEU A 71 -16.57 4.35 -5.35
CA LEU A 71 -16.48 5.77 -5.73
C LEU A 71 -16.46 5.93 -7.26
N PRO A 72 -17.26 6.85 -7.83
CA PRO A 72 -17.15 7.20 -9.23
C PRO A 72 -15.77 7.74 -9.58
N ASP A 73 -15.28 7.50 -10.80
CA ASP A 73 -13.98 8.02 -11.27
C ASP A 73 -13.85 9.54 -11.08
N VAL A 74 -14.96 10.28 -11.24
CA VAL A 74 -14.98 11.72 -11.01
C VAL A 74 -14.70 12.12 -9.55
N VAL A 75 -15.04 11.27 -8.58
CA VAL A 75 -14.69 11.48 -7.17
C VAL A 75 -13.25 11.06 -6.92
N LYS A 76 -12.83 9.92 -7.47
CA LYS A 76 -11.45 9.43 -7.31
C LYS A 76 -10.40 10.41 -7.85
N CYS A 77 -10.69 11.03 -8.99
CA CYS A 77 -9.85 12.07 -9.60
C CYS A 77 -10.00 13.47 -8.96
N MET A 78 -10.85 13.65 -7.95
CA MET A 78 -11.14 14.99 -7.39
C MET A 78 -9.94 15.54 -6.62
N PRO A 79 -9.51 16.80 -6.87
CA PRO A 79 -8.50 17.44 -6.04
C PRO A 79 -9.02 17.62 -4.61
N PHE A 80 -8.17 17.35 -3.62
CA PHE A 80 -8.56 17.37 -2.20
C PHE A 80 -9.79 16.49 -1.89
N ARG A 81 -9.90 15.31 -2.53
CA ARG A 81 -11.06 14.40 -2.35
C ARG A 81 -11.35 14.02 -0.88
N GLY A 82 -10.35 14.05 0.00
CA GLY A 82 -10.55 13.91 1.45
C GLY A 82 -11.53 14.93 2.06
N LEU A 83 -11.65 16.14 1.48
CA LEU A 83 -12.68 17.12 1.87
C LEU A 83 -14.09 16.68 1.50
N ALA A 84 -14.25 16.02 0.36
CA ALA A 84 -15.54 15.45 -0.03
C ALA A 84 -15.86 14.22 0.84
N PHE A 85 -14.86 13.40 1.16
CA PHE A 85 -14.98 12.26 2.08
C PHE A 85 -15.47 12.64 3.48
N ALA A 86 -15.15 13.86 3.96
CA ALA A 86 -15.70 14.39 5.21
C ALA A 86 -17.25 14.38 5.25
N ALA A 87 -17.96 14.23 4.11
CA ALA A 87 -19.40 13.97 4.06
C ALA A 87 -19.84 12.76 4.89
N THR A 88 -18.95 11.79 5.10
CA THR A 88 -19.23 10.53 5.80
C THR A 88 -19.21 10.64 7.31
N ASP A 89 -18.70 11.75 7.86
CA ASP A 89 -18.55 11.97 9.29
C ASP A 89 -19.00 13.38 9.72
N PRO A 90 -20.12 13.51 10.47
CA PRO A 90 -20.60 14.81 10.95
C PRO A 90 -19.60 15.59 11.81
N GLU A 91 -18.70 14.91 12.52
CA GLU A 91 -17.65 15.58 13.30
C GLU A 91 -16.65 16.26 12.38
N SER A 92 -16.14 15.53 11.38
CA SER A 92 -15.30 16.06 10.31
C SER A 92 -15.96 17.26 9.61
N GLN A 93 -17.25 17.17 9.28
CA GLN A 93 -18.00 18.31 8.71
C GLN A 93 -17.97 19.54 9.62
N ALA A 94 -18.22 19.37 10.92
CA ALA A 94 -18.24 20.47 11.88
C ALA A 94 -16.85 21.12 12.03
N ILE A 95 -15.78 20.33 11.99
CA ILE A 95 -14.40 20.81 12.02
C ILE A 95 -14.10 21.66 10.79
N LYS A 96 -14.38 21.17 9.56
CA LYS A 96 -14.14 21.96 8.35
C LYS A 96 -14.94 23.27 8.33
N MET A 97 -16.18 23.25 8.85
CA MET A 97 -16.99 24.46 8.99
C MET A 97 -16.37 25.48 9.96
N THR A 98 -15.67 25.02 10.99
CA THR A 98 -14.94 25.87 11.94
C THR A 98 -13.69 26.46 11.29
N TYR A 99 -12.93 25.68 10.52
CA TYR A 99 -11.79 26.21 9.76
C TYR A 99 -12.20 27.33 8.81
N ILE A 100 -13.30 27.16 8.07
CA ILE A 100 -13.81 28.22 7.17
C ILE A 100 -14.17 29.51 7.93
N ASP A 101 -14.57 29.43 9.21
CA ASP A 101 -14.82 30.63 10.02
C ASP A 101 -13.55 31.41 10.33
N ASN A 102 -12.38 30.77 10.30
CA ASN A 102 -11.09 31.37 10.65
C ASN A 102 -10.34 31.96 9.45
N PHE A 103 -10.70 31.60 8.21
CA PHE A 103 -10.06 32.11 7.00
C PHE A 103 -9.95 33.64 6.95
N ASP A 104 -8.85 34.17 6.44
CA ASP A 104 -8.68 35.62 6.23
C ASP A 104 -9.35 36.10 4.92
N VAL A 105 -10.66 35.91 4.84
CA VAL A 105 -11.50 36.31 3.70
C VAL A 105 -12.78 37.01 4.17
N SER A 106 -13.50 37.64 3.24
CA SER A 106 -14.73 38.35 3.60
C SER A 106 -15.81 37.41 4.15
N LYS A 107 -16.72 37.94 4.97
CA LYS A 107 -17.88 37.18 5.47
C LYS A 107 -18.75 36.61 4.34
N LYS A 108 -18.75 37.25 3.16
CA LYS A 108 -19.48 36.77 1.98
C LYS A 108 -18.80 35.53 1.40
N GLU A 109 -17.48 35.52 1.32
CA GLU A 109 -16.69 34.37 0.86
C GLU A 109 -16.80 33.20 1.81
N LYS A 110 -16.69 33.41 3.14
CA LYS A 110 -16.93 32.35 4.13
C LYS A 110 -18.28 31.68 3.93
N LYS A 111 -19.35 32.46 3.72
CA LYS A 111 -20.69 31.92 3.42
C LYS A 111 -20.73 31.15 2.10
N ARG A 112 -20.03 31.62 1.06
CA ARG A 112 -19.91 30.89 -0.22
C ARG A 112 -19.22 29.55 -0.02
N TYR A 113 -18.09 29.51 0.68
CA TYR A 113 -17.34 28.28 0.94
C TYR A 113 -18.15 27.28 1.75
N LYS A 114 -18.80 27.72 2.83
CA LYS A 114 -19.68 26.84 3.63
C LYS A 114 -20.82 26.26 2.80
N ALA A 115 -21.52 27.11 2.04
CA ALA A 115 -22.63 26.66 1.20
C ALA A 115 -22.18 25.71 0.09
N GLY A 116 -21.05 26.00 -0.56
CA GLY A 116 -20.47 25.14 -1.60
C GLY A 116 -20.03 23.79 -1.04
N LEU A 117 -19.35 23.76 0.11
CA LEU A 117 -18.91 22.52 0.72
C LEU A 117 -20.09 21.67 1.23
N GLN A 118 -21.13 22.30 1.78
CA GLN A 118 -22.38 21.62 2.15
C GLN A 118 -23.10 21.02 0.93
N ASP A 119 -23.09 21.72 -0.21
CA ASP A 119 -23.65 21.20 -1.46
C ASP A 119 -22.88 19.97 -1.96
N ILE A 120 -21.54 20.02 -1.93
CA ILE A 120 -20.67 18.87 -2.25
C ILE A 120 -21.02 17.68 -1.35
N TRP A 121 -21.09 17.88 -0.04
CA TRP A 121 -21.44 16.80 0.88
C TRP A 121 -22.85 16.25 0.70
N GLY A 122 -23.81 17.07 0.30
CA GLY A 122 -25.17 16.64 -0.01
C GLY A 122 -25.27 15.79 -1.28
N ARG A 123 -24.27 15.88 -2.16
CA ARG A 123 -24.19 15.15 -3.44
C ARG A 123 -23.22 13.96 -3.41
N TYR A 124 -22.32 13.90 -2.43
CA TYR A 124 -21.32 12.86 -2.32
C TYR A 124 -21.94 11.48 -2.02
N PRO A 125 -21.46 10.38 -2.64
CA PRO A 125 -20.45 10.35 -3.71
C PRO A 125 -21.07 10.44 -5.13
N ASP A 126 -22.37 10.22 -5.28
CA ASP A 126 -22.98 9.84 -6.56
C ASP A 126 -23.25 11.00 -7.54
N GLN A 127 -23.32 12.23 -7.05
CA GLN A 127 -23.73 13.40 -7.83
C GLN A 127 -22.63 14.45 -7.96
N ILE A 128 -21.38 14.03 -7.78
CA ILE A 128 -20.19 14.85 -8.01
C ILE A 128 -19.90 14.98 -9.51
N THR A 129 -19.42 16.15 -9.94
CA THR A 129 -19.09 16.45 -11.33
C THR A 129 -17.73 17.14 -11.46
N LYS A 130 -17.14 17.18 -12.66
CA LYS A 130 -15.86 17.88 -12.88
C LYS A 130 -15.94 19.40 -12.67
N ASP A 131 -17.14 19.99 -12.74
CA ASP A 131 -17.34 21.41 -12.45
C ASP A 131 -17.04 21.74 -10.97
N ASP A 132 -17.07 20.73 -10.10
CA ASP A 132 -16.73 20.87 -8.68
C ASP A 132 -15.22 21.03 -8.44
N TYR A 133 -14.37 20.57 -9.37
CA TYR A 133 -12.91 20.54 -9.16
C TYR A 133 -12.32 21.92 -8.91
N ALA A 134 -12.82 22.93 -9.63
CA ALA A 134 -12.35 24.31 -9.45
C ALA A 134 -12.66 24.84 -8.05
N PHE A 135 -13.83 24.50 -7.49
CA PHE A 135 -14.19 24.87 -6.13
C PHE A 135 -13.32 24.14 -5.10
N MET A 136 -13.08 22.84 -5.31
CA MET A 136 -12.27 22.02 -4.41
C MET A 136 -10.80 22.43 -4.41
N SER A 137 -10.22 22.73 -5.57
CA SER A 137 -8.86 23.26 -5.68
C SER A 137 -8.69 24.68 -5.13
N GLU A 138 -9.75 25.50 -5.16
CA GLU A 138 -9.76 26.80 -4.50
C GLU A 138 -9.81 26.66 -2.97
N LEU A 139 -10.70 25.81 -2.46
CA LEU A 139 -10.97 25.67 -1.03
C LEU A 139 -9.91 24.84 -0.30
N GLY A 140 -9.40 23.78 -0.93
CA GLY A 140 -8.58 22.78 -0.28
C GLY A 140 -7.29 23.30 0.37
N PRO A 141 -6.47 24.09 -0.34
CA PRO A 141 -5.27 24.67 0.24
C PRO A 141 -5.58 25.55 1.46
N MET A 142 -6.71 26.26 1.47
CA MET A 142 -7.11 27.10 2.60
C MET A 142 -7.51 26.26 3.82
N ILE A 143 -8.14 25.09 3.61
CA ILE A 143 -8.45 24.17 4.70
C ILE A 143 -7.17 23.62 5.31
N GLU A 144 -6.24 23.15 4.48
CA GLU A 144 -4.96 22.62 4.95
C GLU A 144 -4.15 23.69 5.67
N GLU A 145 -4.08 24.92 5.13
CA GLU A 145 -3.39 26.05 5.76
C GLU A 145 -3.94 26.35 7.16
N GLU A 146 -5.26 26.36 7.33
CA GLU A 146 -5.88 26.61 8.63
C GLU A 146 -5.72 25.42 9.59
N ALA A 147 -5.91 24.19 9.11
CA ALA A 147 -5.74 22.96 9.90
C ALA A 147 -4.31 22.84 10.44
N LEU A 148 -3.34 23.22 9.62
CA LEU A 148 -1.91 22.97 9.83
C LEU A 148 -1.16 24.25 10.19
N ARG A 149 -1.88 25.33 10.52
CA ARG A 149 -1.33 26.67 10.80
C ARG A 149 -0.25 26.68 11.89
N GLU A 150 -0.36 25.76 12.86
CA GLU A 150 0.58 25.63 13.98
C GLU A 150 1.75 24.66 13.69
N HIS A 151 1.75 24.03 12.51
CA HIS A 151 2.78 23.10 12.06
C HIS A 151 3.67 23.77 11.01
N SER A 152 4.96 23.80 11.27
CA SER A 152 5.94 24.18 10.24
C SER A 152 6.03 23.09 9.19
N VAL A 153 6.18 23.46 7.92
CA VAL A 153 6.55 22.53 6.83
C VAL A 153 7.80 21.78 7.27
N VAL A 154 7.72 20.45 7.32
CA VAL A 154 8.84 19.57 7.63
C VAL A 154 9.24 18.95 6.30
N GLY A 155 10.13 19.62 5.55
CA GLY A 155 10.50 19.19 4.18
C GLY A 155 10.67 17.67 4.04
N ILE A 156 10.08 17.13 2.96
CA ILE A 156 9.81 15.69 2.72
C ILE A 156 11.06 14.89 2.38
N LYS A 157 11.12 13.69 2.96
CA LYS A 157 11.13 12.36 2.31
C LYS A 157 11.11 11.31 3.41
N TRP A 158 10.56 10.11 3.14
CA TRP A 158 10.49 8.96 4.06
C TRP A 158 11.65 9.09 5.03
N ALA A 159 11.37 9.40 6.30
CA ALA A 159 12.44 9.72 7.22
C ALA A 159 13.50 8.62 7.11
N THR A 160 14.66 9.03 6.62
CA THR A 160 15.77 8.17 6.19
C THR A 160 15.91 7.04 7.20
N ASP A 161 15.66 5.79 6.79
CA ASP A 161 15.86 4.50 7.50
C ASP A 161 14.83 3.44 7.05
N ASN A 162 13.64 3.85 6.63
CA ASN A 162 12.54 2.90 6.41
C ASN A 162 12.61 2.16 5.04
N HIS A 163 13.03 2.82 3.94
CA HIS A 163 13.27 2.15 2.65
C HIS A 163 14.38 1.07 2.73
N PRO A 164 15.51 1.32 3.42
CA PRO A 164 16.55 0.33 3.67
C PRO A 164 16.03 -0.99 4.23
N ASP A 165 15.03 -0.95 5.12
CA ASP A 165 14.44 -2.14 5.72
C ASP A 165 13.68 -2.99 4.69
N PHE A 166 12.87 -2.37 3.82
CA PHE A 166 12.18 -3.12 2.76
C PHE A 166 13.17 -3.87 1.86
N ALA A 167 14.23 -3.19 1.41
CA ALA A 167 15.25 -3.80 0.58
C ALA A 167 16.06 -4.87 1.36
N TYR A 168 16.45 -4.58 2.60
CA TYR A 168 17.26 -5.47 3.42
C TYR A 168 16.56 -6.80 3.71
N TYR A 169 15.30 -6.75 4.16
CA TYR A 169 14.55 -7.94 4.56
C TYR A 169 14.02 -8.72 3.36
N ALA A 170 13.75 -8.06 2.23
CA ALA A 170 13.38 -8.73 0.99
C ALA A 170 14.47 -9.69 0.48
N CYS A 171 15.76 -9.39 0.74
CA CYS A 171 16.90 -10.18 0.27
C CYS A 171 17.06 -11.57 0.94
N ASP A 172 16.13 -11.99 1.81
CA ASP A 172 16.04 -13.31 2.49
C ASP A 172 17.39 -13.89 2.96
N GLY A 173 18.14 -13.09 3.72
CA GLY A 173 19.41 -13.53 4.31
C GLY A 173 20.62 -13.54 3.37
N SER A 174 20.48 -13.04 2.14
CA SER A 174 21.59 -12.85 1.19
C SER A 174 22.79 -12.14 1.85
N ALA A 175 24.01 -12.54 1.45
CA ALA A 175 25.24 -11.89 1.88
C ALA A 175 25.41 -10.47 1.32
N TYR A 176 24.62 -10.10 0.31
CA TYR A 176 24.68 -8.81 -0.37
C TYR A 176 23.56 -7.83 0.03
N ARG A 177 22.69 -8.20 0.97
CA ARG A 177 21.55 -7.37 1.43
C ARG A 177 21.94 -5.96 1.88
N ASN A 178 23.16 -5.75 2.39
CA ASN A 178 23.64 -4.43 2.76
C ASN A 178 23.81 -3.51 1.56
N TYR A 179 24.17 -4.04 0.38
CA TYR A 179 24.24 -3.22 -0.84
C TYR A 179 22.85 -2.73 -1.26
N ALA A 180 21.82 -3.58 -1.13
CA ALA A 180 20.44 -3.19 -1.39
C ALA A 180 19.96 -2.14 -0.39
N SER A 181 20.14 -2.42 0.90
CA SER A 181 19.77 -1.52 1.99
C SER A 181 20.41 -0.15 1.87
N SER A 182 21.71 -0.06 1.57
CA SER A 182 22.41 1.21 1.42
C SER A 182 21.99 2.02 0.20
N ALA A 183 21.59 1.36 -0.90
CA ALA A 183 21.15 2.06 -2.11
C ALA A 183 19.69 2.52 -2.01
N ALA A 184 18.89 1.94 -1.12
CA ALA A 184 17.45 2.15 -1.07
C ALA A 184 17.03 3.55 -0.64
N ASP A 185 17.91 4.38 -0.06
CA ASP A 185 17.62 5.80 0.23
C ASP A 185 18.17 6.74 -0.85
N ASP A 186 19.07 6.29 -1.72
CA ASP A 186 19.72 7.17 -2.71
C ASP A 186 18.73 7.95 -3.60
N PRO A 187 17.58 7.38 -4.03
CA PRO A 187 16.63 8.15 -4.85
C PRO A 187 15.97 9.31 -4.13
N ASP A 188 16.06 9.35 -2.79
CA ASP A 188 15.66 10.49 -1.99
C ASP A 188 16.68 11.61 -1.95
N ASP A 189 17.89 11.47 -2.48
CA ASP A 189 18.85 12.57 -2.46
C ASP A 189 18.57 13.65 -3.52
N ASP A 190 18.72 14.93 -3.16
CA ASP A 190 18.57 16.11 -4.03
C ASP A 190 19.43 16.05 -5.31
N GLY A 191 20.50 15.24 -5.31
CA GLY A 191 21.44 15.09 -6.41
C GLY A 191 21.26 13.84 -7.27
N PHE A 192 20.38 12.90 -6.88
CA PHE A 192 20.21 11.63 -7.58
C PHE A 192 19.50 11.81 -8.93
N GLU A 193 18.48 12.66 -8.98
CA GLU A 193 17.75 13.01 -10.19
C GLU A 193 17.59 14.52 -10.34
N LEU A 194 17.26 14.97 -11.55
CA LEU A 194 16.88 16.36 -11.79
C LEU A 194 15.66 16.73 -10.93
N PRO A 195 15.57 17.96 -10.37
CA PRO A 195 14.59 18.29 -9.33
C PRO A 195 13.14 17.90 -9.63
N LEU A 196 12.60 18.26 -10.80
CA LEU A 196 11.22 17.92 -11.19
C LEU A 196 11.01 16.40 -11.33
N TYR A 197 12.03 15.69 -11.83
CA TYR A 197 11.93 14.25 -12.03
C TYR A 197 11.99 13.49 -10.72
N ARG A 198 12.76 13.97 -9.73
CA ARG A 198 12.78 13.37 -8.39
C ARG A 198 11.40 13.32 -7.78
N TYR A 199 10.63 14.41 -7.84
CA TYR A 199 9.25 14.37 -7.37
C TYR A 199 8.40 13.47 -8.25
N TYR A 200 8.40 13.64 -9.58
CA TYR A 200 7.58 12.83 -10.47
C TYR A 200 7.79 11.31 -10.32
N ASN A 201 9.04 10.89 -10.12
CA ASN A 201 9.44 9.49 -10.09
C ASN A 201 9.12 8.77 -8.79
N HIS A 202 8.74 9.48 -7.73
CA HIS A 202 8.41 8.89 -6.42
C HIS A 202 6.91 8.53 -6.31
N TYR A 203 6.13 8.76 -7.36
CA TYR A 203 4.66 8.71 -7.28
C TYR A 203 4.07 7.85 -8.38
N TRP A 204 2.85 7.38 -8.10
CA TRP A 204 1.94 6.84 -9.10
C TRP A 204 0.48 7.04 -8.68
N ASP A 205 -0.20 8.00 -9.30
CA ASP A 205 -1.65 8.17 -9.20
C ASP A 205 -2.32 7.40 -10.34
N ALA A 206 -3.00 6.30 -10.01
CA ALA A 206 -3.62 5.42 -10.98
C ALA A 206 -4.89 6.00 -11.61
N ASP A 207 -5.61 6.85 -10.87
CA ASP A 207 -6.85 7.47 -11.36
C ASP A 207 -6.55 8.48 -12.48
N TRP A 208 -5.38 9.14 -12.41
CA TRP A 208 -4.89 10.03 -13.46
C TRP A 208 -3.85 9.39 -14.40
N ASN A 209 -3.37 8.19 -14.08
CA ASN A 209 -2.30 7.49 -14.79
C ASN A 209 -1.05 8.39 -14.93
N ILE A 210 -0.61 8.95 -13.79
CA ILE A 210 0.50 9.91 -13.69
C ILE A 210 1.49 9.46 -12.64
N GLY A 211 2.77 9.61 -12.93
CA GLY A 211 3.86 9.28 -12.02
C GLY A 211 4.90 8.38 -12.68
N GLY A 212 6.13 8.45 -12.19
CA GLY A 212 7.29 7.76 -12.77
C GLY A 212 7.74 6.52 -12.00
N ALA A 213 7.23 6.28 -10.79
CA ALA A 213 7.69 5.19 -9.94
C ALA A 213 7.65 3.81 -10.62
N PRO A 214 6.58 3.43 -11.36
CA PRO A 214 6.54 2.13 -12.03
C PRO A 214 7.67 1.95 -13.06
N GLY A 215 7.93 2.98 -13.88
CA GLY A 215 8.98 2.92 -14.90
C GLY A 215 10.39 2.92 -14.31
N ARG A 216 10.59 3.56 -13.15
CA ARG A 216 11.87 3.54 -12.44
C ARG A 216 12.13 2.19 -11.78
N CYS A 217 11.12 1.62 -11.12
CA CYS A 217 11.16 0.26 -10.58
C CYS A 217 11.57 -0.75 -11.66
N ASP A 218 10.87 -0.77 -12.81
CA ASP A 218 11.18 -1.66 -13.93
C ASP A 218 12.59 -1.44 -14.51
N GLY A 219 12.98 -0.18 -14.72
CA GLY A 219 14.30 0.15 -15.26
C GLY A 219 15.45 -0.35 -14.38
N PHE A 220 15.35 -0.19 -13.06
CA PHE A 220 16.36 -0.68 -12.13
C PHE A 220 16.30 -2.21 -11.94
N ALA A 221 15.11 -2.80 -11.93
CA ALA A 221 14.95 -4.26 -11.90
C ALA A 221 15.60 -4.93 -13.12
N GLY A 222 15.38 -4.38 -14.32
CA GLY A 222 16.02 -4.87 -15.55
C GLY A 222 17.54 -4.72 -15.52
N THR A 223 18.06 -3.63 -14.94
CA THR A 223 19.51 -3.45 -14.78
C THR A 223 20.10 -4.44 -13.76
N ALA A 224 19.40 -4.69 -12.65
CA ALA A 224 19.78 -5.70 -11.67
C ALA A 224 19.85 -7.12 -12.29
N GLN A 225 18.89 -7.51 -13.13
CA GLN A 225 18.92 -8.79 -13.84
C GLN A 225 20.13 -8.91 -14.79
N ILE A 226 20.55 -7.82 -15.43
CA ILE A 226 21.79 -7.81 -16.23
C ILE A 226 23.00 -8.09 -15.34
N TRP A 227 23.08 -7.49 -14.14
CA TRP A 227 24.15 -7.77 -13.19
C TRP A 227 24.15 -9.21 -12.69
N VAL A 228 22.96 -9.77 -12.41
CA VAL A 228 22.80 -11.19 -12.06
C VAL A 228 23.37 -12.09 -13.17
N ALA A 229 22.98 -11.85 -14.42
CA ALA A 229 23.44 -12.62 -15.58
C ALA A 229 24.97 -12.56 -15.80
N ASN A 230 25.62 -11.49 -15.30
CA ASN A 230 27.07 -11.31 -15.36
C ASN A 230 27.81 -11.76 -14.08
N GLY A 231 27.09 -12.28 -13.08
CA GLY A 231 27.69 -12.71 -11.80
C GLY A 231 28.11 -11.56 -10.88
N LEU A 232 27.65 -10.33 -11.14
CA LEU A 232 27.99 -9.12 -10.40
C LEU A 232 26.96 -8.87 -9.29
N MET A 233 27.00 -9.71 -8.25
CA MET A 233 25.93 -9.73 -7.23
C MET A 233 25.84 -8.48 -6.37
N ALA A 234 26.95 -7.78 -6.12
CA ALA A 234 26.92 -6.51 -5.38
C ALA A 234 26.16 -5.43 -6.16
N ASP A 235 26.44 -5.29 -7.45
CA ASP A 235 25.77 -4.35 -8.35
C ASP A 235 24.29 -4.74 -8.56
N ALA A 236 24.00 -6.05 -8.64
CA ALA A 236 22.62 -6.54 -8.72
C ALA A 236 21.79 -6.16 -7.48
N HIS A 237 22.36 -6.29 -6.29
CA HIS A 237 21.65 -5.92 -5.05
C HIS A 237 21.54 -4.42 -4.88
N HIS A 238 22.55 -3.65 -5.30
CA HIS A 238 22.47 -2.19 -5.35
C HIS A 238 21.29 -1.72 -6.21
N ASP A 239 21.18 -2.22 -7.45
CA ASP A 239 20.09 -1.83 -8.34
C ASP A 239 18.74 -2.39 -7.90
N PHE A 240 18.71 -3.54 -7.22
CA PHE A 240 17.51 -3.98 -6.51
C PHE A 240 17.09 -3.00 -5.41
N GLY A 241 18.03 -2.46 -4.62
CA GLY A 241 17.75 -1.42 -3.62
C GLY A 241 17.08 -0.20 -4.24
N LEU A 242 17.59 0.26 -5.39
CA LEU A 242 16.98 1.37 -6.15
C LEU A 242 15.58 1.03 -6.67
N ALA A 243 15.38 -0.19 -7.21
CA ALA A 243 14.06 -0.62 -7.68
C ALA A 243 13.04 -0.74 -6.51
N SER A 244 13.49 -1.32 -5.40
CA SER A 244 12.74 -1.50 -4.16
C SER A 244 12.27 -0.17 -3.58
N HIS A 245 13.09 0.88 -3.65
CA HIS A 245 12.71 2.23 -3.25
C HIS A 245 11.44 2.70 -3.96
N TYR A 246 11.46 2.77 -5.30
CA TYR A 246 10.33 3.26 -6.09
C TYR A 246 9.08 2.38 -5.96
N LEU A 247 9.24 1.07 -5.77
CA LEU A 247 8.11 0.20 -5.43
C LEU A 247 7.53 0.56 -4.06
N SER A 248 8.39 0.82 -3.08
CA SER A 248 7.99 1.08 -1.70
C SER A 248 7.33 2.43 -1.52
N ASP A 249 7.77 3.46 -2.24
CA ASP A 249 7.13 4.77 -2.30
C ASP A 249 5.64 4.65 -2.57
N THR A 250 5.25 3.90 -3.61
CA THR A 250 3.84 3.72 -3.96
C THR A 250 3.03 2.97 -2.91
N GLY A 251 3.69 2.33 -1.93
CA GLY A 251 3.06 1.80 -0.74
C GLY A 251 2.53 2.86 0.23
N ASN A 252 2.99 4.11 0.10
CA ASN A 252 2.50 5.25 0.87
C ASN A 252 1.26 5.87 0.18
N PRO A 253 0.11 5.99 0.86
CA PRO A 253 -1.10 6.60 0.31
C PRO A 253 -0.91 8.03 -0.25
N PHE A 254 0.05 8.80 0.28
CA PHE A 254 0.36 10.15 -0.22
C PHE A 254 1.23 10.14 -1.50
N HIS A 255 1.87 9.01 -1.81
CA HIS A 255 2.60 8.81 -3.06
C HIS A 255 1.73 8.18 -4.16
N SER A 256 0.57 7.64 -3.79
CA SER A 256 -0.37 6.98 -4.71
C SER A 256 -1.66 7.77 -4.96
N SER A 257 -1.87 8.89 -4.26
CA SER A 257 -3.03 9.75 -4.41
C SER A 257 -2.75 11.15 -3.87
N GLY A 258 -3.47 12.16 -4.36
CA GLY A 258 -3.36 13.55 -3.90
C GLY A 258 -2.26 14.37 -4.57
N ALA A 259 -1.55 13.76 -5.53
CA ALA A 259 -0.40 14.29 -6.27
C ALA A 259 -0.74 15.26 -7.43
N VAL A 260 -2.02 15.47 -7.71
CA VAL A 260 -2.49 16.00 -9.00
C VAL A 260 -3.42 17.18 -8.82
N ASP A 261 -3.32 18.14 -9.74
CA ASP A 261 -4.19 19.32 -9.77
C ASP A 261 -5.58 19.05 -10.40
N GLN A 262 -6.43 20.07 -10.44
CA GLN A 262 -7.78 20.02 -11.01
C GLN A 262 -7.87 19.59 -12.49
N ILE A 263 -6.77 19.58 -13.25
CA ILE A 263 -6.76 19.11 -14.64
C ILE A 263 -5.81 17.92 -14.84
N GLY A 264 -5.32 17.32 -13.75
CA GLY A 264 -4.44 16.16 -13.79
C GLY A 264 -3.01 16.53 -14.18
N ASN A 265 -2.49 17.70 -13.80
CA ASN A 265 -1.06 17.92 -13.86
C ASN A 265 -0.39 17.51 -12.56
N PHE A 266 0.79 16.92 -12.69
CA PHE A 266 1.74 16.79 -11.59
C PHE A 266 2.19 18.20 -11.16
N LEU A 267 2.00 18.57 -9.89
CA LEU A 267 2.38 19.88 -9.36
C LEU A 267 3.29 19.75 -8.16
N ASP A 268 4.60 19.97 -8.34
CA ASP A 268 5.65 19.92 -7.30
C ASP A 268 5.29 20.56 -5.94
N ASN A 269 4.43 21.59 -5.93
CA ASN A 269 4.00 22.28 -4.72
C ASN A 269 2.77 21.69 -4.01
N LEU A 270 1.98 20.81 -4.63
CA LEU A 270 0.95 20.04 -3.89
C LEU A 270 1.61 19.01 -2.96
N PHE A 271 2.86 18.65 -3.23
CA PHE A 271 3.59 17.58 -2.55
C PHE A 271 4.14 17.99 -1.20
N ASN A 272 4.67 19.21 -1.02
CA ASN A 272 5.06 19.76 0.30
C ASN A 272 3.84 20.23 1.12
N SER A 273 2.75 19.45 1.11
CA SER A 273 1.65 19.69 2.04
C SER A 273 2.05 19.15 3.40
N ASN A 274 1.82 19.93 4.47
CA ASN A 274 2.11 19.51 5.84
C ASN A 274 1.44 18.17 6.20
N ASN A 275 0.39 17.73 5.48
CA ASN A 275 -0.25 16.44 5.70
C ASN A 275 0.65 15.26 5.32
N HIS A 276 1.35 15.35 4.19
CA HIS A 276 2.33 14.35 3.77
C HIS A 276 3.42 14.23 4.82
N ASP A 277 4.05 15.36 5.16
CA ASP A 277 5.15 15.44 6.12
C ASP A 277 4.77 14.82 7.48
N LEU A 278 3.59 15.16 7.99
CA LEU A 278 3.09 14.64 9.26
C LEU A 278 2.88 13.12 9.20
N TYR A 279 2.35 12.60 8.09
CA TYR A 279 2.12 11.17 7.94
C TYR A 279 3.43 10.38 7.89
N GLU A 280 4.43 10.86 7.14
CA GLU A 280 5.74 10.21 7.08
C GLU A 280 6.50 10.32 8.41
N GLY A 281 6.40 11.47 9.09
CA GLY A 281 6.93 11.64 10.45
C GLY A 281 6.30 10.64 11.43
N TYR A 282 4.99 10.43 11.36
CA TYR A 282 4.29 9.42 12.15
C TYR A 282 4.83 8.00 11.88
N ILE A 283 5.00 7.62 10.62
CA ILE A 283 5.52 6.28 10.27
C ILE A 283 6.94 6.11 10.84
N CYS A 284 7.79 7.13 10.73
CA CYS A 284 9.14 7.13 11.28
C CYS A 284 9.15 6.93 12.80
N ASP A 285 8.38 7.74 13.52
CA ASP A 285 8.31 7.69 14.99
C ASP A 285 7.83 6.33 15.49
N GLU A 286 6.97 5.67 14.70
CA GLU A 286 6.39 4.36 15.00
C GLU A 286 7.11 3.19 14.31
N TRP A 287 8.26 3.41 13.64
CA TRP A 287 8.95 2.37 12.88
C TRP A 287 9.65 1.34 13.77
N ASN A 288 10.41 1.83 14.74
CA ASN A 288 11.35 1.03 15.53
C ASN A 288 10.67 0.21 16.64
N THR A 289 11.27 -0.92 17.02
CA THR A 289 10.84 -1.76 18.16
C THR A 289 10.76 -0.94 19.45
N GLY A 290 9.69 -1.15 20.23
CA GLY A 290 9.41 -0.41 21.46
C GLY A 290 8.56 0.86 21.27
N SER A 291 8.21 1.21 20.02
CA SER A 291 7.13 2.15 19.71
C SER A 291 5.75 1.50 19.92
N THR A 292 4.67 2.26 19.67
CA THR A 292 3.30 1.78 19.88
C THR A 292 2.91 0.72 18.85
N TYR A 293 3.27 0.94 17.58
CA TYR A 293 2.86 0.12 16.45
C TYR A 293 3.99 -0.69 15.83
N GLU A 294 5.25 -0.23 15.93
CA GLU A 294 6.46 -0.93 15.45
C GLU A 294 6.35 -1.35 13.97
N PHE A 295 6.15 -0.37 13.08
CA PHE A 295 5.91 -0.61 11.66
C PHE A 295 7.02 -1.42 10.97
N GLY A 296 8.28 -1.27 11.37
CA GLY A 296 9.40 -2.05 10.86
C GLY A 296 9.28 -3.56 11.14
N GLU A 297 8.50 -3.97 12.14
CA GLU A 297 8.24 -5.39 12.39
C GLU A 297 7.28 -6.02 11.37
N TYR A 298 6.43 -5.23 10.70
CA TYR A 298 5.61 -5.74 9.58
C TYR A 298 6.43 -5.99 8.31
N VAL A 299 7.66 -5.47 8.27
CA VAL A 299 8.64 -5.72 7.22
C VAL A 299 9.57 -6.87 7.63
N SER A 300 10.29 -6.71 8.74
CA SER A 300 11.33 -7.66 9.19
C SER A 300 10.81 -9.05 9.54
N SER A 301 9.53 -9.17 9.89
CA SER A 301 8.91 -10.45 10.26
C SER A 301 7.96 -11.00 9.18
N ASN A 302 7.95 -10.36 8.00
CA ASN A 302 7.24 -10.83 6.82
C ASN A 302 8.09 -11.87 6.10
N THR A 303 7.46 -12.99 5.73
CA THR A 303 8.14 -14.06 4.97
C THR A 303 7.34 -14.45 3.73
N ARG A 304 6.32 -13.66 3.40
CA ARG A 304 5.41 -13.92 2.28
C ARG A 304 5.78 -12.99 1.12
N ALA A 305 5.86 -13.58 -0.07
CA ALA A 305 6.01 -12.83 -1.31
C ALA A 305 4.69 -12.75 -2.07
N ILE A 306 4.45 -11.63 -2.75
CA ILE A 306 3.51 -11.57 -3.88
C ILE A 306 4.32 -11.89 -5.13
N THR A 307 3.87 -12.81 -5.96
CA THR A 307 4.61 -13.15 -7.19
C THR A 307 4.62 -11.94 -8.13
N VAL A 308 5.81 -11.41 -8.39
CA VAL A 308 6.04 -10.37 -9.39
C VAL A 308 6.46 -11.02 -10.70
N THR A 309 5.81 -10.62 -11.79
CA THR A 309 6.19 -11.01 -13.16
C THR A 309 6.47 -9.83 -14.08
N ASP A 310 6.09 -8.64 -13.61
CA ASP A 310 6.21 -7.34 -14.25
C ASP A 310 6.40 -6.32 -13.11
N PRO A 311 7.62 -5.79 -12.92
CA PRO A 311 7.89 -4.80 -11.88
C PRO A 311 7.06 -3.52 -12.03
N GLU A 312 6.82 -3.07 -13.26
CA GLU A 312 6.01 -1.88 -13.52
C GLU A 312 4.57 -2.11 -13.02
N GLN A 313 3.97 -3.24 -13.38
CA GLN A 313 2.62 -3.57 -12.93
C GLN A 313 2.56 -3.80 -11.42
N ALA A 314 3.57 -4.43 -10.82
CA ALA A 314 3.63 -4.64 -9.37
C ALA A 314 3.65 -3.31 -8.59
N THR A 315 4.39 -2.30 -9.07
CA THR A 315 4.39 -0.96 -8.48
C THR A 315 3.02 -0.30 -8.62
N LYS A 316 2.34 -0.43 -9.77
CA LYS A 316 0.97 0.10 -9.95
C LYS A 316 -0.03 -0.60 -9.02
N ASP A 317 0.04 -1.91 -8.90
CA ASP A 317 -0.85 -2.68 -8.03
C ASP A 317 -0.61 -2.34 -6.53
N ASN A 318 0.63 -2.01 -6.15
CA ASN A 318 0.94 -1.53 -4.80
C ASN A 318 0.36 -0.13 -4.55
N ALA A 319 0.47 0.76 -5.54
CA ALA A 319 -0.14 2.08 -5.51
C ALA A 319 -1.68 2.02 -5.37
N ASP A 320 -2.35 1.20 -6.18
CA ASP A 320 -3.80 1.00 -6.10
C ASP A 320 -4.24 0.52 -4.72
N PHE A 321 -3.44 -0.38 -4.12
CA PHE A 321 -3.69 -0.89 -2.78
C PHE A 321 -3.55 0.19 -1.70
N SER A 322 -2.56 1.07 -1.78
CA SER A 322 -2.35 2.11 -0.77
C SER A 322 -3.32 3.29 -0.94
N ALA A 323 -3.65 3.64 -2.19
CA ALA A 323 -4.51 4.77 -2.55
C ALA A 323 -5.91 4.71 -1.89
N GLN A 324 -6.45 3.51 -1.69
CA GLN A 324 -7.75 3.31 -1.04
C GLN A 324 -7.80 3.81 0.41
N TYR A 325 -6.66 4.05 1.06
CA TYR A 325 -6.59 4.54 2.44
C TYR A 325 -6.37 6.05 2.56
N PHE A 326 -6.08 6.72 1.44
CA PHE A 326 -5.73 8.14 1.39
C PHE A 326 -6.79 9.03 2.05
N ASP A 327 -8.06 8.89 1.68
CA ASP A 327 -9.12 9.80 2.12
C ASP A 327 -9.29 9.82 3.65
N TYR A 328 -9.27 8.63 4.27
CA TYR A 328 -9.40 8.53 5.72
C TYR A 328 -8.20 9.14 6.43
N ILE A 329 -6.98 8.79 6.00
CA ILE A 329 -5.75 9.27 6.63
C ILE A 329 -5.63 10.79 6.47
N TRP A 330 -5.85 11.31 5.27
CA TRP A 330 -5.85 12.73 4.98
C TRP A 330 -6.86 13.49 5.86
N ASP A 331 -8.09 12.97 5.97
CA ASP A 331 -9.12 13.62 6.78
C ASP A 331 -8.78 13.60 8.28
N LYS A 332 -8.23 12.50 8.80
CA LYS A 332 -7.78 12.40 10.19
C LYS A 332 -6.65 13.35 10.53
N ILE A 333 -5.62 13.45 9.67
CA ILE A 333 -4.53 14.40 9.86
C ILE A 333 -5.08 15.82 9.83
N ASN A 334 -5.91 16.18 8.85
CA ASN A 334 -6.47 17.53 8.78
C ASN A 334 -7.36 17.87 9.97
N ASN A 335 -8.11 16.92 10.52
CA ASN A 335 -9.02 17.19 11.63
C ASN A 335 -8.29 17.26 12.97
N ASN A 336 -7.24 16.46 13.13
CA ASN A 336 -6.55 16.29 14.41
C ASN A 336 -5.03 16.16 14.21
N PRO A 337 -4.34 17.17 13.64
CA PRO A 337 -2.95 17.01 13.21
C PRO A 337 -1.97 16.78 14.37
N GLN A 338 -2.38 16.99 15.62
CA GLN A 338 -1.59 16.75 16.82
C GLN A 338 -1.84 15.38 17.47
N THR A 339 -2.89 14.65 17.07
CA THR A 339 -3.30 13.41 17.75
C THR A 339 -3.80 12.31 16.79
N PHE A 340 -3.69 12.50 15.48
CA PHE A 340 -4.13 11.51 14.48
C PHE A 340 -3.35 10.19 14.59
N ASP A 341 -2.11 10.25 15.06
CA ASP A 341 -1.22 9.13 15.38
C ASP A 341 -1.80 8.15 16.42
N THR A 342 -2.73 8.62 17.25
CA THR A 342 -3.46 7.78 18.22
C THR A 342 -4.70 7.09 17.65
N ASP A 343 -5.11 7.41 16.41
CA ASP A 343 -6.26 6.78 15.76
C ASP A 343 -5.93 5.35 15.31
N ILE A 344 -6.63 4.37 15.87
CA ILE A 344 -6.36 2.94 15.61
C ILE A 344 -6.59 2.54 14.15
N TYR A 345 -7.45 3.24 13.41
CA TYR A 345 -7.68 2.94 12.00
C TYR A 345 -6.59 3.53 11.12
N VAL A 346 -6.03 4.70 11.46
CA VAL A 346 -4.81 5.21 10.82
C VAL A 346 -3.71 4.16 10.95
N ALA A 347 -3.43 3.71 12.18
CA ALA A 347 -2.41 2.69 12.42
C ALA A 347 -2.67 1.38 11.67
N TYR A 348 -3.92 0.92 11.64
CA TYR A 348 -4.29 -0.30 10.91
C TYR A 348 -4.11 -0.17 9.40
N TYR A 349 -4.53 0.95 8.80
CA TYR A 349 -4.36 1.20 7.36
C TYR A 349 -2.89 1.34 6.99
N THR A 350 -2.10 2.04 7.80
CA THR A 350 -0.64 2.11 7.64
C THR A 350 0.00 0.72 7.73
N ALA A 351 -0.36 -0.09 8.73
CA ALA A 351 0.17 -1.46 8.87
C ALA A 351 -0.16 -2.35 7.67
N GLN A 352 -1.37 -2.21 7.09
CA GLN A 352 -1.73 -2.93 5.86
C GLN A 352 -0.85 -2.50 4.68
N CYS A 353 -0.63 -1.20 4.50
CA CYS A 353 0.22 -0.64 3.44
C CYS A 353 1.67 -1.14 3.56
N VAL A 354 2.27 -1.00 4.74
CA VAL A 354 3.65 -1.44 5.02
C VAL A 354 3.80 -2.93 4.75
N ARG A 355 2.91 -3.76 5.28
CA ARG A 355 2.99 -5.21 5.11
C ARG A 355 2.80 -5.63 3.65
N GLN A 356 1.85 -5.02 2.93
CA GLN A 356 1.61 -5.33 1.53
C GLN A 356 2.83 -4.97 0.68
N THR A 357 3.41 -3.80 0.93
CA THR A 357 4.63 -3.32 0.28
C THR A 357 5.82 -4.25 0.53
N ALA A 358 5.99 -4.76 1.75
CA ALA A 358 7.02 -5.75 2.04
C ALA A 358 6.86 -7.01 1.18
N LYS A 359 5.64 -7.52 1.00
CA LYS A 359 5.41 -8.71 0.16
C LYS A 359 5.74 -8.47 -1.31
N TYR A 360 5.45 -7.28 -1.83
CA TYR A 360 5.84 -6.92 -3.19
C TYR A 360 7.36 -6.81 -3.34
N ASN A 361 8.06 -6.26 -2.34
CA ASN A 361 9.53 -6.21 -2.35
C ASN A 361 10.17 -7.61 -2.32
N HIS A 362 9.65 -8.54 -1.51
CA HIS A 362 10.06 -9.95 -1.59
C HIS A 362 9.84 -10.52 -2.99
N GLY A 363 8.66 -10.26 -3.58
CA GLY A 363 8.33 -10.67 -4.94
C GLY A 363 9.26 -10.09 -6.01
N LEU A 364 9.60 -8.81 -5.88
CA LEU A 364 10.52 -8.11 -6.78
C LEU A 364 11.92 -8.69 -6.69
N TYR A 365 12.39 -9.00 -5.48
CA TYR A 365 13.67 -9.68 -5.29
C TYR A 365 13.68 -11.06 -5.95
N ASP A 366 12.64 -11.88 -5.73
CA ASP A 366 12.45 -13.19 -6.37
C ASP A 366 12.37 -13.12 -7.90
N TYR A 367 11.87 -12.01 -8.45
CA TYR A 367 11.81 -11.78 -9.90
C TYR A 367 13.19 -11.46 -10.50
N ILE A 368 14.05 -10.77 -9.74
CA ILE A 368 15.36 -10.33 -10.20
C ILE A 368 16.41 -11.45 -10.10
N MET A 369 16.39 -12.21 -9.00
CA MET A 369 17.40 -13.21 -8.64
C MET A 369 17.12 -14.59 -9.23
#